data_AF-A0A1H9U3X8-F1
#
_entry.id   AF-A0A1H9U3X8-F1
#
_cell.length_a   1.000
_cell.length_b   1.000
_cell.length_c   1.000
_cell.angle_alpha   90.00
_cell.angle_beta   90.00
_cell.angle_gamma   90.00
#
_symmetry.space_group_name_H-M   'P 1'
#
loop_
_entity.id
_entity.type
_entity.pdbx_description
1 polymer ?
#
loop_
_entity_poly.entity_id
_entity_poly.type
_entity_poly.pdbx_seq_one_letter_code
_entity_poly.pdbx_strand_id
1 'polypeptide(L)' 'MNDHDISKERYLQIAGKFGLTRRELELGYLKVSGLTNRRIAYMLGISEQTVKNHFRSIYEKAWVPGRKEFTELFL' A
#
# COMPACT_ATOMS: atom_id res chain seq x y z
N MET A 1 1.04 -14.73 -8.48
CA MET A 1 -0.34 -14.24 -8.42
C MET A 1 -0.79 -14.49 -7.01
N ASN A 2 -0.75 -13.47 -6.14
CA ASN A 2 -1.37 -13.61 -4.83
C ASN A 2 -2.76 -12.99 -4.99
N ASP A 3 -3.76 -13.86 -5.15
CA ASP A 3 -5.18 -13.51 -5.22
C ASP A 3 -5.69 -13.21 -3.80
N HIS A 4 -5.10 -12.20 -3.15
CA HIS A 4 -5.68 -11.62 -1.95
C HIS A 4 -6.57 -10.47 -2.40
N ASP A 5 -7.77 -10.82 -2.87
CA ASP A 5 -8.79 -9.84 -3.23
C ASP A 5 -9.45 -9.32 -1.95
N ILE A 6 -8.68 -8.55 -1.16
CA ILE A 6 -9.23 -7.78 -0.05
C ILE A 6 -10.13 -6.69 -0.63
N SER A 7 -11.38 -6.63 -0.19
CA SER A 7 -12.28 -5.56 -0.60
C SER A 7 -11.72 -4.19 -0.17
N LYS A 8 -12.00 -3.17 -0.98
CA LYS A 8 -11.58 -1.80 -0.67
C LYS A 8 -12.14 -1.33 0.68
N GLU A 9 -13.35 -1.76 1.03
CA GLU A 9 -13.98 -1.45 2.31
C GLU A 9 -13.18 -2.06 3.48
N ARG A 10 -12.83 -3.35 3.40
CA ARG A 10 -12.02 -4.02 4.44
C ARG A 10 -10.63 -3.39 4.55
N TYR A 11 -10.01 -3.06 3.41
CA TYR A 11 -8.74 -2.34 3.39
C TYR A 11 -8.83 -1.01 4.16
N LEU A 12 -9.83 -0.17 3.84
CA LEU A 12 -9.99 1.14 4.46
C LEU A 12 -10.28 1.06 5.96
N GLN A 13 -11.04 0.05 6.42
CA GLN A 13 -11.31 -0.16 7.84
C GLN A 13 -10.03 -0.45 8.65
N ILE A 14 -9.10 -1.23 8.09
CA ILE A 14 -7.84 -1.57 8.74
C ILE A 14 -6.84 -0.40 8.59
N ALA A 15 -6.65 0.08 7.36
CA ALA A 15 -5.66 1.10 7.03
C ALA A 15 -5.97 2.47 7.66
N GLY A 16 -7.25 2.78 7.89
CA GLY A 16 -7.69 4.01 8.54
C GLY A 16 -7.14 4.21 9.95
N LYS A 17 -6.66 3.14 10.60
CA LYS A 17 -6.05 3.19 11.94
C LYS A 17 -4.62 3.73 11.94
N PHE A 18 -3.95 3.81 10.79
CA PHE A 18 -2.52 4.15 10.69
C PHE A 18 -2.25 5.61 10.31
N GLY A 19 -3.26 6.48 10.25
CA GLY A 19 -3.05 7.89 9.91
C GLY A 19 -2.48 8.12 8.50
N LEU A 20 -2.76 7.21 7.57
CA LEU A 20 -2.32 7.33 6.17
C LEU A 20 -3.05 8.47 5.47
N THR A 21 -2.32 9.24 4.67
CA THR A 21 -2.90 10.24 3.76
C THR A 21 -3.73 9.57 2.67
N ARG A 22 -4.60 10.33 2.00
CA ARG A 22 -5.39 9.84 0.87
C ARG A 22 -4.54 9.15 -0.20
N ARG A 23 -3.36 9.70 -0.50
CA ARG A 23 -2.43 9.14 -1.48
C ARG A 23 -1.81 7.84 -0.99
N GLU A 24 -1.41 7.78 0.28
CA GLU A 24 -0.85 6.57 0.88
C GLU A 24 -1.87 5.43 0.97
N LEU A 25 -3.14 5.74 1.24
CA LEU A 25 -4.24 4.78 1.20
C LEU A 25 -4.40 4.17 -0.20
N GLU A 26 -4.33 5.00 -1.24
CA GLU A 26 -4.38 4.53 -2.63
C GLU A 26 -3.20 3.60 -2.96
N LEU A 27 -1.96 4.02 -2.64
CA LEU A 27 -0.78 3.20 -2.88
C LEU A 27 -0.79 1.89 -2.08
N GLY A 28 -1.21 1.95 -0.82
CA GLY A 28 -1.32 0.79 0.05
C GLY A 28 -2.33 -0.22 -0.49
N TYR A 29 -3.49 0.24 -0.97
CA TYR A 29 -4.47 -0.63 -1.61
C TYR A 29 -3.89 -1.35 -2.84
N LEU A 30 -3.28 -0.59 -3.76
CA LEU A 30 -2.64 -1.17 -4.94
C LEU A 30 -1.53 -2.17 -4.59
N LYS A 31 -0.82 -1.94 -3.48
CA LYS A 31 0.21 -2.86 -2.99
C LYS A 31 -0.39 -4.18 -2.52
N VAL A 32 -1.44 -4.13 -1.71
CA VAL A 32 -2.09 -5.34 -1.16
C VAL A 32 -2.81 -6.12 -2.26
N SER A 33 -3.32 -5.44 -3.30
CA SER A 33 -3.82 -6.06 -4.53
C SER A 33 -2.73 -6.68 -5.43
N GLY A 34 -1.48 -6.72 -4.98
CA GLY A 34 -0.39 -7.42 -5.65
C GLY A 34 0.35 -6.62 -6.73
N LEU A 35 0.13 -5.30 -6.86
CA LEU A 35 0.81 -4.51 -7.87
C LEU A 35 2.27 -4.19 -7.49
N THR A 36 3.14 -4.25 -8.50
CA THR A 36 4.55 -3.87 -8.38
C THR A 36 4.70 -2.35 -8.33
N ASN A 37 5.81 -1.86 -7.76
CA ASN A 37 6.07 -0.40 -7.70
C ASN A 37 6.09 0.22 -9.09
N ARG A 38 6.59 -0.51 -10.10
CA ARG A 38 6.58 -0.10 -11.51
C ARG A 38 5.17 0.08 -12.06
N ARG A 39 4.25 -0.86 -11.81
CA ARG A 39 2.86 -0.75 -12.26
C ARG A 39 2.14 0.40 -11.54
N ILE A 40 2.37 0.54 -10.25
CA ILE A 40 1.83 1.66 -9.45
C ILE A 40 2.33 2.99 -10.01
N ALA A 41 3.63 3.14 -10.23
CA ALA A 41 4.24 4.34 -10.81
C ALA A 41 3.61 4.72 -12.14
N TYR A 42 3.47 3.75 -13.05
CA TYR A 42 2.85 3.94 -14.35
C TYR A 42 1.38 4.41 -14.26
N MET A 43 0.55 3.72 -13.46
CA MET A 43 -0.86 4.09 -13.31
C MET A 43 -1.05 5.48 -12.68
N LEU A 44 -0.10 5.86 -11.83
CA LEU A 44 -0.18 7.08 -11.03
C LEU A 44 0.56 8.26 -11.66
N GLY A 45 1.21 8.08 -12.81
CA GLY A 45 1.96 9.13 -13.51
C GLY A 45 3.15 9.68 -12.72
N ILE A 46 3.77 8.86 -11.85
CA ILE A 46 4.90 9.27 -11.00
C ILE A 46 6.09 8.33 -11.16
N SER A 47 7.27 8.72 -10.67
CA SER A 47 8.45 7.86 -10.73
C SER A 47 8.35 6.66 -9.77
N GLU A 48 9.03 5.55 -10.10
CA GLU A 48 9.16 4.42 -9.18
C GLU A 48 9.84 4.81 -7.87
N GLN A 49 10.75 5.79 -7.89
CA GLN A 49 11.39 6.30 -6.68
C GLN A 49 10.38 7.04 -5.78
N THR A 50 9.48 7.84 -6.36
CA THR A 50 8.39 8.50 -5.63
C THR A 50 7.49 7.45 -4.96
N VAL A 51 7.17 6.36 -5.66
CA VAL A 51 6.42 5.22 -5.09
C VAL A 51 7.16 4.59 -3.91
N LYS A 52 8.47 4.35 -4.02
CA LYS A 52 9.28 3.82 -2.91
C LYS A 52 9.26 4.76 -1.70
N ASN A 53 9.37 6.07 -1.92
CA ASN A 53 9.32 7.07 -0.85
C ASN A 53 7.96 7.06 -0.12
N HIS A 54 6.85 6.94 -0.86
CA HIS A 54 5.54 6.76 -0.24
C HIS A 54 5.47 5.47 0.57
N PHE A 55 5.97 4.35 0.06
CA PHE A 55 5.95 3.09 0.82
C PHE A 55 6.79 3.14 2.08
N ARG A 56 7.92 3.86 2.08
CA ARG A 56 8.68 4.10 3.31
C ARG A 56 7.80 4.78 4.38
N SER A 57 7.10 5.86 4.02
CA SER A 57 6.21 6.55 4.96
C SER A 57 5.03 5.69 5.39
N ILE A 58 4.45 4.89 4.48
CA ILE A 58 3.38 3.93 4.80
C ILE A 58 3.84 2.93 5.85
N TYR A 59 5.02 2.32 5.67
CA TYR A 59 5.53 1.32 6.61
C TYR A 59 5.87 1.93 7.97
N GLU A 60 6.47 3.13 7.99
CA GLU A 60 6.71 3.88 9.22
C GLU A 60 5.41 4.17 9.98
N LYS A 61 4.36 4.65 9.29
CA LYS A 61 3.05 4.96 9.89
C LYS A 61 2.27 3.72 10.33
N ALA A 62 2.42 2.61 9.62
CA ALA A 62 1.80 1.33 9.96
C ALA A 62 2.61 0.52 10.97
N TRP A 63 3.76 1.02 11.43
CA TRP A 63 4.63 0.37 12.42
C TRP A 63 5.11 -1.02 11.97
N VAL A 64 5.41 -1.17 10.68
CA VAL A 64 5.88 -2.43 10.08
C VAL A 64 7.24 -2.23 9.42
N PRO A 65 8.13 -3.25 9.42
CA PRO A 65 9.48 -3.11 8.88
C PRO A 65 9.51 -3.12 7.35
N GLY A 66 8.44 -3.55 6.67
CA GLY A 66 8.45 -3.59 5.23
C GLY A 66 7.17 -4.11 4.58
N ARG A 67 7.32 -4.43 3.29
CA ARG A 67 6.23 -4.85 2.42
C ARG A 67 5.50 -6.08 2.93
N LYS A 68 6.24 -7.10 3.39
CA LYS A 68 5.68 -8.40 3.71
C LYS A 68 4.72 -8.27 4.90
N GLU A 69 5.20 -7.63 5.96
CA GLU A 69 4.47 -7.36 7.18
C GLU A 69 3.30 -6.42 6.93
N PHE A 70 3.51 -5.39 6.08
CA PHE A 70 2.40 -4.54 5.65
C PHE A 70 1.30 -5.34 4.94
N THR A 71 1.65 -6.25 4.04
CA THR A 71 0.64 -7.09 3.35
C THR A 71 -0.06 -8.07 4.27
N GLU A 72 0.63 -8.58 5.30
CA GLU A 72 0.08 -9.50 6.30
C GLU A 72 -1.01 -8.85 7.18
N LEU A 73 -1.02 -7.51 7.33
CA LEU A 73 -2.09 -6.79 8.02
C LEU A 73 -3.46 -6.92 7.36
N PHE A 74 -3.51 -7.38 6.10
CA PHE A 74 -4.70 -7.38 5.24
C PHE A 74 -5.10 -8.77 4.74
N LEU A 75 -4.45 -9.83 5.23
CA LEU A 75 -4.90 -11.21 5.08
C LEU A 75 -6.07 -11.47 6.04
#